data_AF-A0A1V5PLC5-F1
#
_entry.id   AF-A0A1V5PLC5-F1
#
_cell.length_a   1.000
_cell.length_b   1.000
_cell.length_c   1.000
_cell.angle_alpha   90.00
_cell.angle_beta   90.00
_cell.angle_gamma   90.00
#
_symmetry.space_group_name_H-M   'P 1'
#
loop_
_entity.id
_entity.type
_entity.pdbx_description
1 polymer ?
#
loop_
_entity_poly.entity_id
_entity_poly.type
_entity_poly.pdbx_seq_one_letter_code
_entity_poly.pdbx_strand_id
1 'polypeptide(L)'
;MRKNFFLYFIVFLVMFCLWSSGCSKETEEEKVIKVINQYYEAIKAGNYSTAYNLMTDVGQKYYGTVENFKSTFEVSGIKIVVFTTMEVKIDKDKAAVKNGITYTGTGIMSKVPVEKRETKKNGLTKEKGKWKVDVKFGPYRSVLVKKTVEAHNLNVVVYAIDLYPDFVSVSLSFKNAGKEDIMILPYNAKTCLIDDSNNTFPTVELPYVLDANLYKGVTLESENTVAGFINFLGSPARDAKKLSMKIGGNLNPEQKSVFEIQVNDIKL
;
A
#
# COMPACT_ATOMS: atom_id res chain seq x y z
N MET A 1 -61.33 56.92 4.16
CA MET A 1 -60.79 56.14 3.04
C MET A 1 -59.27 56.10 3.12
N ARG A 2 -58.74 54.87 3.20
CA ARG A 2 -57.43 54.38 2.74
C ARG A 2 -56.17 55.20 3.09
N LYS A 3 -55.76 55.03 4.35
CA LYS A 3 -54.36 54.72 4.68
C LYS A 3 -54.01 53.38 4.01
N ASN A 4 -53.25 53.37 2.92
CA ASN A 4 -52.76 52.11 2.32
C ASN A 4 -51.57 52.31 1.35
N PHE A 5 -50.74 53.33 1.55
CA PHE A 5 -49.58 53.59 0.67
C PHE A 5 -48.22 53.25 1.30
N PHE A 6 -48.16 52.98 2.60
CA PHE A 6 -46.88 52.78 3.30
C PHE A 6 -46.49 51.30 3.48
N LEU A 7 -47.41 50.35 3.26
CA LEU A 7 -47.14 48.93 3.49
C LEU A 7 -46.51 48.22 2.28
N TYR A 8 -46.62 48.79 1.07
CA TYR A 8 -46.09 48.15 -0.15
C TYR A 8 -44.58 48.41 -0.37
N PHE A 9 -44.01 49.44 0.25
CA PHE A 9 -42.59 49.76 0.06
C PHE A 9 -41.65 48.93 0.95
N ILE A 10 -42.14 48.47 2.11
CA ILE A 10 -41.35 47.66 3.06
C ILE A 10 -41.30 46.19 2.62
N VAL A 11 -42.38 45.67 2.01
CA VAL A 11 -42.39 44.29 1.50
C VAL A 11 -41.43 44.13 0.31
N PHE A 12 -41.24 45.16 -0.53
CA PHE A 12 -40.28 45.09 -1.63
C PHE A 12 -38.82 45.16 -1.17
N LEU A 13 -38.51 45.88 -0.09
CA LEU A 13 -37.15 45.98 0.42
C LEU A 13 -36.71 44.73 1.21
N VAL A 14 -37.63 44.08 1.92
CA VAL A 14 -37.34 42.83 2.65
C VAL A 14 -37.29 41.62 1.71
N MET A 15 -38.03 41.64 0.59
CA MET A 15 -37.98 40.57 -0.40
C MET A 15 -36.74 40.65 -1.32
N PHE A 16 -36.08 41.82 -1.42
CA PHE A 16 -34.79 41.95 -2.12
C PHE A 16 -33.58 41.60 -1.23
N CYS A 17 -33.71 41.72 0.10
CA CYS A 17 -32.66 41.27 1.04
C CYS A 17 -32.64 39.76 1.30
N LEU A 18 -33.67 39.01 0.87
CA LEU A 18 -33.72 37.55 0.95
C LEU A 18 -33.32 36.84 -0.35
N TRP A 19 -32.96 37.61 -1.39
CA TRP A 19 -32.44 37.08 -2.66
C TRP A 19 -30.94 37.38 -2.87
N SER A 20 -30.26 37.82 -1.81
CA SER A 20 -28.80 37.87 -1.72
C SER A 20 -28.27 36.81 -0.76
N SER A 21 -28.87 35.61 -0.75
CA SER A 21 -28.17 34.41 -0.28
C SER A 21 -27.00 34.19 -1.24
N GLY A 22 -25.89 34.87 -0.93
CA GLY A 22 -24.65 34.77 -1.67
C GLY A 22 -24.33 33.31 -1.88
N CYS A 23 -24.27 32.92 -3.15
CA CYS A 23 -23.59 31.71 -3.56
C CYS A 23 -22.11 31.96 -3.24
N SER A 24 -21.70 31.76 -1.98
CA SER A 24 -20.32 31.95 -1.57
C SER A 24 -19.49 30.99 -2.41
N LYS A 25 -18.60 31.53 -3.25
CA LYS A 25 -17.71 30.69 -4.03
C LYS A 25 -16.90 29.83 -3.06
N GLU A 26 -17.01 28.52 -3.21
CA GLU A 26 -16.22 27.53 -2.46
C GLU A 26 -14.75 27.97 -2.44
N THR A 27 -14.20 28.11 -1.24
CA THR A 27 -12.81 28.49 -1.03
C THR A 27 -11.88 27.40 -1.56
N GLU A 28 -10.62 27.75 -1.81
CA GLU A 28 -9.64 26.75 -2.25
C GLU A 28 -9.38 25.69 -1.18
N GLU A 29 -9.44 26.06 0.09
CA GLU A 29 -9.35 25.12 1.21
C GLU A 29 -10.50 24.12 1.22
N GLU A 30 -11.74 24.59 1.09
CA GLU A 30 -12.91 23.70 1.00
C GLU A 30 -12.81 22.73 -0.18
N LYS A 31 -12.32 23.17 -1.35
CA LYS A 31 -12.09 22.31 -2.52
C LYS A 31 -11.05 21.23 -2.23
N VAL A 32 -9.94 21.57 -1.58
CA VAL A 32 -8.88 20.62 -1.22
C VAL A 32 -9.41 19.59 -0.22
N ILE A 33 -10.10 20.04 0.83
CA ILE A 33 -10.72 19.17 1.84
C ILE A 33 -11.73 18.23 1.20
N LYS A 34 -12.55 18.73 0.28
CA LYS A 34 -13.54 17.93 -0.44
C LYS A 34 -12.89 16.82 -1.27
N VAL A 35 -11.84 17.13 -2.03
CA VAL A 35 -11.14 16.13 -2.87
C VAL A 35 -10.48 15.05 -2.00
N ILE A 36 -9.76 15.43 -0.94
CA ILE A 36 -9.09 14.44 -0.08
C ILE A 36 -10.11 13.59 0.70
N ASN A 37 -11.23 14.16 1.13
CA ASN A 37 -12.30 13.41 1.78
C ASN A 37 -12.96 12.43 0.80
N GLN A 38 -13.26 12.87 -0.43
CA GLN A 38 -13.79 11.99 -1.48
C GLN A 38 -12.84 10.84 -1.80
N TYR A 39 -11.53 11.10 -1.81
CA TYR A 39 -10.52 10.07 -2.03
C TYR A 39 -10.54 9.01 -0.92
N TYR A 40 -10.52 9.42 0.35
CA TYR A 40 -10.53 8.47 1.47
C TYR A 40 -11.87 7.77 1.66
N GLU A 41 -13.01 8.45 1.46
CA GLU A 41 -14.33 7.80 1.46
C GLU A 41 -14.44 6.76 0.35
N ALA A 42 -13.91 7.05 -0.84
CA ALA A 42 -13.90 6.08 -1.94
C ALA A 42 -13.08 4.83 -1.57
N ILE A 43 -11.91 4.98 -0.95
CA ILE A 43 -11.12 3.82 -0.46
C ILE A 43 -11.88 3.06 0.63
N LYS A 44 -12.42 3.78 1.63
CA LYS A 44 -13.18 3.18 2.74
C LYS A 44 -14.39 2.38 2.25
N ALA A 45 -15.07 2.86 1.20
CA ALA A 45 -16.20 2.19 0.57
C ALA A 45 -15.78 1.08 -0.42
N GLY A 46 -14.49 0.84 -0.66
CA GLY A 46 -14.00 -0.11 -1.67
C GLY A 46 -14.22 0.36 -3.12
N ASN A 47 -14.56 1.63 -3.33
CA ASN A 47 -14.71 2.24 -4.65
C ASN A 47 -13.36 2.76 -5.18
N TYR A 48 -12.46 1.82 -5.46
CA TYR A 48 -11.09 2.12 -5.88
C TYR A 48 -11.01 2.86 -7.22
N SER A 49 -11.99 2.69 -8.12
CA SER A 49 -12.06 3.43 -9.38
C SER A 49 -12.22 4.94 -9.13
N THR A 50 -13.09 5.32 -8.20
CA THR A 50 -13.28 6.74 -7.84
C THR A 50 -12.02 7.30 -7.20
N ALA A 51 -11.42 6.58 -6.24
CA ALA A 51 -10.18 7.00 -5.60
C ALA A 51 -9.03 7.16 -6.61
N TYR A 52 -8.87 6.20 -7.53
CA TYR A 52 -7.88 6.23 -8.60
C TYR A 52 -8.04 7.47 -9.49
N ASN A 53 -9.28 7.78 -9.90
CA ASN A 53 -9.57 8.94 -10.76
C ASN A 53 -9.36 10.30 -10.05
N LEU A 54 -9.31 10.32 -8.71
CA LEU A 54 -8.99 11.52 -7.93
C LEU A 54 -7.48 11.76 -7.79
N MET A 55 -6.64 10.81 -8.19
CA MET A 55 -5.19 10.98 -8.19
C MET A 55 -4.70 11.86 -9.34
N THR A 56 -3.49 12.38 -9.20
CA THR A 56 -2.74 13.02 -10.29
C THR A 56 -2.47 12.05 -11.43
N ASP A 57 -2.22 12.58 -12.62
CA ASP A 57 -1.84 11.78 -13.79
C ASP A 57 -0.58 10.93 -13.50
N VAL A 58 0.36 11.47 -12.70
CA VAL A 58 1.56 10.75 -12.23
C VAL A 58 1.19 9.59 -11.30
N GLY A 59 0.27 9.80 -10.35
CA GLY A 59 -0.20 8.75 -9.45
C GLY A 59 -0.91 7.63 -10.21
N GLN A 60 -1.75 7.97 -11.18
CA GLN A 60 -2.39 6.99 -12.06
C GLN A 60 -1.35 6.21 -12.87
N LYS A 61 -0.35 6.88 -13.45
CA LYS A 61 0.74 6.21 -14.19
C LYS A 61 1.58 5.27 -13.31
N TYR A 62 1.75 5.62 -12.03
CA TYR A 62 2.47 4.80 -11.06
C TYR A 62 1.81 3.43 -10.89
N TYR A 63 0.52 3.40 -10.53
CA TYR A 63 -0.24 2.16 -10.36
C TYR A 63 -0.59 1.49 -11.70
N GLY A 64 -0.77 2.28 -12.77
CA GLY A 64 -1.09 1.84 -14.12
C GLY A 64 -2.55 1.46 -14.34
N THR A 65 -3.18 0.74 -13.40
CA THR A 65 -4.58 0.33 -13.45
C THR A 65 -5.28 0.45 -12.11
N VAL A 66 -6.62 0.46 -12.14
CA VAL A 66 -7.45 0.43 -10.93
C VAL A 66 -7.25 -0.87 -10.15
N GLU A 67 -7.07 -1.99 -10.84
CA GLU A 67 -6.85 -3.31 -10.25
C GLU A 67 -5.53 -3.37 -9.48
N ASN A 68 -4.47 -2.78 -10.03
CA ASN A 68 -3.18 -2.68 -9.36
C ASN A 68 -3.28 -1.82 -8.10
N PHE A 69 -3.92 -0.64 -8.19
CA PHE A 69 -4.16 0.21 -7.01
C PHE A 69 -5.02 -0.50 -5.95
N LYS A 70 -6.10 -1.15 -6.36
CA LYS A 70 -6.98 -1.94 -5.49
C LYS A 70 -6.21 -3.04 -4.75
N SER A 71 -5.32 -3.72 -5.45
CA SER A 71 -4.56 -4.85 -4.89
C SER A 71 -3.71 -4.47 -3.67
N THR A 72 -3.20 -3.22 -3.60
CA THR A 72 -2.35 -2.76 -2.49
C THR A 72 -3.11 -2.66 -1.16
N PHE A 73 -4.44 -2.61 -1.20
CA PHE A 73 -5.29 -2.65 -0.02
C PHE A 73 -5.78 -4.07 0.27
N GLU A 74 -6.28 -4.76 -0.76
CA GLU A 74 -6.94 -6.06 -0.56
C GLU A 74 -5.99 -7.17 -0.14
N VAL A 75 -4.78 -7.23 -0.71
CA VAL A 75 -3.81 -8.29 -0.39
C VAL A 75 -3.36 -8.22 1.06
N SER A 76 -3.13 -7.02 1.58
CA SER A 76 -2.77 -6.78 2.98
C SER A 76 -3.98 -6.72 3.93
N GLY A 77 -5.20 -6.79 3.38
CA GLY A 77 -6.45 -6.64 4.13
C GLY A 77 -6.59 -5.27 4.81
N ILE A 78 -6.04 -4.22 4.20
CA ILE A 78 -6.10 -2.86 4.75
C ILE A 78 -7.51 -2.30 4.53
N LYS A 79 -8.12 -1.82 5.61
CA LYS A 79 -9.41 -1.13 5.58
C LYS A 79 -9.37 0.13 6.41
N ILE A 80 -9.68 1.26 5.78
CA ILE A 80 -9.80 2.55 6.47
C ILE A 80 -11.07 2.53 7.33
N VAL A 81 -10.92 2.80 8.62
CA VAL A 81 -12.04 2.86 9.57
C VAL A 81 -12.49 4.31 9.72
N VAL A 82 -11.54 5.19 10.03
CA VAL A 82 -11.77 6.63 10.24
C VAL A 82 -10.64 7.40 9.57
N PHE A 83 -10.96 8.56 9.01
CA PHE A 83 -9.98 9.57 8.65
C PHE A 83 -10.51 10.95 9.02
N THR A 84 -9.61 11.84 9.40
CA THR A 84 -9.93 13.22 9.78
C THR A 84 -8.89 14.16 9.20
N THR A 85 -9.34 15.22 8.51
CA THR A 85 -8.46 16.30 8.07
C THR A 85 -8.14 17.22 9.24
N MET A 86 -6.85 17.38 9.55
CA MET A 86 -6.36 18.14 10.70
C MET A 86 -5.83 19.52 10.30
N GLU A 87 -5.18 19.61 9.15
CA GLU A 87 -4.52 20.83 8.69
C GLU A 87 -4.45 20.84 7.17
N VAL A 88 -4.66 22.01 6.57
CA VAL A 88 -4.49 22.25 5.14
C VAL A 88 -3.59 23.46 4.94
N LYS A 89 -2.57 23.30 4.10
CA LYS A 89 -1.69 24.39 3.66
C LYS A 89 -1.72 24.46 2.16
N ILE A 90 -2.03 25.61 1.58
CA ILE A 90 -2.10 25.81 0.13
C ILE A 90 -1.02 26.81 -0.28
N ASP A 91 -0.26 26.46 -1.30
CA ASP A 91 0.67 27.33 -2.01
C ASP A 91 0.45 27.19 -3.51
N LYS A 92 -0.19 28.21 -4.10
CA LYS A 92 -0.54 28.29 -5.53
C LYS A 92 -1.30 27.05 -6.04
N ASP A 93 -0.60 26.16 -6.73
CA ASP A 93 -1.09 24.96 -7.39
C ASP A 93 -0.81 23.69 -6.58
N LYS A 94 -0.31 23.83 -5.35
CA LYS A 94 -0.02 22.72 -4.44
C LYS A 94 -0.72 22.90 -3.10
N ALA A 95 -1.09 21.78 -2.50
CA ALA A 95 -1.58 21.74 -1.14
C ALA A 95 -0.93 20.59 -0.36
N ALA A 96 -0.71 20.80 0.93
CA ALA A 96 -0.31 19.77 1.87
C ALA A 96 -1.43 19.61 2.91
N VAL A 97 -1.96 18.39 3.00
CA VAL A 97 -3.02 18.05 3.95
C VAL A 97 -2.47 17.08 4.97
N LYS A 98 -2.63 17.40 6.25
CA LYS A 98 -2.33 16.50 7.36
C LYS A 98 -3.62 15.79 7.76
N ASN A 99 -3.64 14.47 7.68
CA ASN A 99 -4.78 13.63 8.05
C ASN A 99 -4.41 12.72 9.22
N GLY A 100 -5.30 12.57 10.19
CA GLY A 100 -5.31 11.42 11.08
C GLY A 100 -6.04 10.27 10.39
N ILE A 101 -5.46 9.08 10.36
CA ILE A 101 -6.05 7.89 9.73
C ILE A 101 -6.01 6.74 10.73
N THR A 102 -7.16 6.11 10.94
CA THR A 102 -7.28 4.83 11.62
C THR A 102 -7.66 3.79 10.59
N TYR A 103 -6.86 2.73 10.49
CA TYR A 103 -7.13 1.61 9.60
C TYR A 103 -6.90 0.30 10.33
N THR A 104 -7.58 -0.74 9.86
CA THR A 104 -7.26 -2.12 10.24
C THR A 104 -6.42 -2.74 9.14
N GLY A 105 -5.46 -3.57 9.53
CA GLY A 105 -4.73 -4.43 8.62
C GLY A 105 -4.66 -5.83 9.21
N THR A 106 -5.14 -6.82 8.46
CA THR A 106 -5.00 -8.22 8.85
C THR A 106 -3.55 -8.70 8.74
N GLY A 107 -2.77 -8.08 7.86
CA GLY A 107 -1.42 -8.54 7.55
C GLY A 107 -1.49 -9.83 6.73
N ILE A 108 -0.53 -10.01 5.84
CA ILE A 108 -0.53 -11.12 4.89
C ILE A 108 -0.35 -12.49 5.58
N MET A 109 0.22 -12.48 6.80
CA MET A 109 0.59 -13.68 7.58
C MET A 109 -0.25 -13.89 8.85
N SER A 110 -1.24 -13.04 9.10
CA SER A 110 -2.17 -13.16 10.24
C SER A 110 -3.61 -13.26 9.72
N LYS A 111 -4.50 -13.79 10.55
CA LYS A 111 -5.96 -13.75 10.31
C LYS A 111 -6.67 -12.73 11.19
N VAL A 112 -5.95 -12.14 12.15
CA VAL A 112 -6.48 -11.20 13.12
C VAL A 112 -6.19 -9.78 12.64
N PRO A 113 -7.21 -8.98 12.33
CA PRO A 113 -7.04 -7.56 12.03
C PRO A 113 -6.44 -6.82 13.21
N VAL A 114 -5.41 -6.01 12.95
CA VAL A 114 -4.83 -5.08 13.92
C VAL A 114 -5.21 -3.67 13.53
N GLU A 115 -5.77 -2.92 14.48
CA GLU A 115 -5.99 -1.48 14.30
C GLU A 115 -4.67 -0.73 14.43
N LYS A 116 -4.42 0.19 13.49
CA LYS A 116 -3.32 1.13 13.51
C LYS A 116 -3.85 2.54 13.36
N ARG A 117 -3.17 3.48 14.03
CA ARG A 117 -3.45 4.91 13.95
C ARG A 117 -2.19 5.62 13.53
N GLU A 118 -2.30 6.47 12.51
CA GLU A 118 -1.18 7.24 12.03
C GLU A 118 -1.61 8.65 11.61
N THR A 119 -0.63 9.54 11.56
CA THR A 119 -0.78 10.85 10.95
C THR A 119 -0.08 10.85 9.61
N LYS A 120 -0.82 11.10 8.53
CA LYS A 120 -0.31 11.10 7.16
C LYS A 120 -0.31 12.51 6.59
N LYS A 121 0.77 12.86 5.88
CA LYS A 121 0.85 14.08 5.08
C LYS A 121 0.60 13.70 3.62
N ASN A 122 -0.48 14.22 3.05
CA ASN A 122 -0.87 14.00 1.66
C ASN A 122 -0.62 15.28 0.86
N GLY A 123 0.01 15.14 -0.31
CA GLY A 123 0.08 16.23 -1.27
C GLY A 123 -1.19 16.26 -2.11
N LEU A 124 -1.58 17.44 -2.57
CA LEU A 124 -2.48 17.60 -3.70
C LEU A 124 -1.87 18.60 -4.68
N THR A 125 -2.02 18.35 -5.96
CA THR A 125 -1.59 19.24 -7.03
C THR A 125 -2.78 19.64 -7.91
N LYS A 126 -2.79 20.87 -8.39
CA LYS A 126 -3.84 21.40 -9.26
C LYS A 126 -3.50 21.13 -10.73
N GLU A 127 -4.13 20.12 -11.31
CA GLU A 127 -3.95 19.74 -12.71
C GLU A 127 -5.13 20.23 -13.54
N LYS A 128 -4.86 21.04 -14.57
CA LYS A 128 -5.89 21.60 -15.48
C LYS A 128 -7.06 22.27 -14.72
N GLY A 129 -6.73 22.99 -13.65
CA GLY A 129 -7.68 23.71 -12.80
C GLY A 129 -8.41 22.87 -11.74
N LYS A 130 -8.14 21.56 -11.62
CA LYS A 130 -8.76 20.67 -10.65
C LYS A 130 -7.72 20.14 -9.66
N TRP A 131 -8.06 20.12 -8.38
CA TRP A 131 -7.22 19.49 -7.35
C TRP A 131 -7.23 17.97 -7.52
N LYS A 132 -6.05 17.36 -7.38
CA LYS A 132 -5.80 15.93 -7.50
C LYS A 132 -4.87 15.47 -6.38
N VAL A 133 -5.05 14.24 -5.90
CA VAL A 133 -4.24 13.70 -4.80
C VAL A 133 -2.88 13.21 -5.31
N ASP A 134 -1.81 13.69 -4.71
CA ASP A 134 -0.46 13.20 -4.93
C ASP A 134 -0.26 11.92 -4.12
N VAL A 135 -0.29 10.77 -4.79
CA VAL A 135 -0.05 9.49 -4.13
C VAL A 135 1.41 9.11 -4.30
N LYS A 136 2.13 8.99 -3.18
CA LYS A 136 3.50 8.46 -3.10
C LYS A 136 3.64 7.48 -1.94
N PHE A 137 3.01 6.31 -2.03
CA PHE A 137 3.14 5.31 -0.98
C PHE A 137 3.01 3.88 -1.52
N GLY A 138 3.89 3.00 -1.04
CA GLY A 138 3.75 1.55 -1.12
C GLY A 138 4.05 0.94 -2.50
N PRO A 139 3.81 -0.37 -2.64
CA PRO A 139 3.97 -1.05 -3.91
C PRO A 139 3.02 -0.46 -4.95
N TYR A 140 3.37 -0.52 -6.23
CA TYR A 140 2.44 -0.17 -7.30
C TYR A 140 1.46 -1.30 -7.61
N ARG A 141 1.76 -2.53 -7.18
CA ARG A 141 0.91 -3.72 -7.31
C ARG A 141 1.27 -4.72 -6.22
N SER A 142 0.26 -5.33 -5.62
CA SER A 142 0.41 -6.44 -4.68
C SER A 142 -0.27 -7.68 -5.25
N VAL A 143 0.34 -8.84 -5.09
CA VAL A 143 -0.16 -10.10 -5.62
C VAL A 143 -0.31 -11.09 -4.48
N LEU A 144 -1.51 -11.66 -4.34
CA LEU A 144 -1.76 -12.76 -3.41
C LEU A 144 -1.30 -14.07 -4.05
N VAL A 145 -0.45 -14.82 -3.36
CA VAL A 145 0.18 -16.03 -3.89
C VAL A 145 -0.32 -17.29 -3.18
N LYS A 146 -0.14 -17.38 -1.86
CA LYS A 146 -0.45 -18.57 -1.03
C LYS A 146 0.09 -19.88 -1.62
N LYS A 147 1.39 -19.92 -1.91
CA LYS A 147 2.07 -21.11 -2.43
C LYS A 147 2.90 -21.76 -1.34
N THR A 148 2.79 -23.08 -1.21
CA THR A 148 3.54 -23.89 -0.25
C THR A 148 4.54 -24.77 -0.98
N VAL A 149 5.76 -24.86 -0.43
CA VAL A 149 6.81 -25.78 -0.89
C VAL A 149 7.41 -26.47 0.33
N GLU A 150 7.63 -27.77 0.23
CA GLU A 150 8.24 -28.57 1.28
C GLU A 150 9.55 -29.18 0.76
N ALA A 151 10.66 -28.90 1.44
CA ALA A 151 11.97 -29.43 1.09
C ALA A 151 12.90 -29.37 2.30
N HIS A 152 13.77 -30.36 2.45
CA HIS A 152 14.78 -30.40 3.53
C HIS A 152 14.24 -30.15 4.94
N ASN A 153 13.10 -30.75 5.28
CA ASN A 153 12.38 -30.52 6.55
C ASN A 153 11.96 -29.06 6.80
N LEU A 154 11.92 -28.23 5.76
CA LEU A 154 11.34 -26.90 5.79
C LEU A 154 10.04 -26.88 5.00
N ASN A 155 9.00 -26.32 5.61
CA ASN A 155 7.80 -25.90 4.91
C ASN A 155 7.88 -24.38 4.70
N VAL A 156 7.93 -23.97 3.44
CA VAL A 156 7.97 -22.57 3.02
C VAL A 156 6.61 -22.18 2.48
N VAL A 157 6.02 -21.11 3.01
CA VAL A 157 4.78 -20.54 2.48
C VAL A 157 5.06 -19.14 1.96
N VAL A 158 4.90 -18.94 0.65
CA VAL A 158 4.89 -17.61 0.02
C VAL A 158 3.46 -17.10 0.01
N TYR A 159 3.22 -16.04 0.77
CA TYR A 159 1.86 -15.51 0.93
C TYR A 159 1.53 -14.45 -0.11
N ALA A 160 2.43 -13.51 -0.35
CA ALA A 160 2.21 -12.40 -1.27
C ALA A 160 3.52 -11.82 -1.81
N ILE A 161 3.39 -11.07 -2.90
CA ILE A 161 4.47 -10.31 -3.53
C ILE A 161 4.03 -8.87 -3.71
N ASP A 162 4.86 -7.94 -3.23
CA ASP A 162 4.70 -6.50 -3.41
C ASP A 162 5.73 -6.00 -4.42
N LEU A 163 5.24 -5.38 -5.50
CA LEU A 163 6.08 -4.86 -6.57
C LEU A 163 6.27 -3.35 -6.38
N TYR A 164 7.53 -2.94 -6.24
CA TYR A 164 7.96 -1.55 -6.20
C TYR A 164 8.72 -1.21 -7.49
N PRO A 165 8.90 0.08 -7.81
CA PRO A 165 9.64 0.48 -9.01
C PRO A 165 11.06 -0.09 -9.08
N ASP A 166 11.72 -0.19 -7.92
CA ASP A 166 13.16 -0.50 -7.84
C ASP A 166 13.45 -1.81 -7.10
N PHE A 167 12.44 -2.46 -6.52
CA PHE A 167 12.60 -3.70 -5.77
C PHE A 167 11.31 -4.52 -5.73
N VAL A 168 11.44 -5.78 -5.35
CA VAL A 168 10.31 -6.68 -5.06
C VAL A 168 10.41 -7.12 -3.61
N SER A 169 9.30 -7.12 -2.88
CA SER A 169 9.22 -7.68 -1.53
C SER A 169 8.34 -8.93 -1.54
N VAL A 170 8.87 -10.05 -1.05
CA VAL A 170 8.14 -11.32 -0.98
C VAL A 170 7.84 -11.62 0.48
N SER A 171 6.56 -11.66 0.85
CA SER A 171 6.09 -12.04 2.18
C SER A 171 5.99 -13.56 2.30
N LEU A 172 6.70 -14.15 3.26
CA LEU A 172 6.80 -15.60 3.40
C LEU A 172 7.03 -16.05 4.84
N SER A 173 6.77 -17.34 5.09
CA SER A 173 7.15 -18.01 6.35
C SER A 173 7.95 -19.26 6.08
N PHE A 174 8.74 -19.62 7.08
CA PHE A 174 9.46 -20.88 7.18
C PHE A 174 9.00 -21.59 8.44
N LYS A 175 8.59 -22.85 8.31
CA LYS A 175 8.37 -23.76 9.42
C LYS A 175 9.41 -24.87 9.37
N ASN A 176 10.17 -25.03 10.44
CA ASN A 176 11.01 -26.19 10.64
C ASN A 176 10.12 -27.39 11.02
N ALA A 177 10.07 -28.40 10.16
CA ALA A 177 9.35 -29.66 10.38
C ALA A 177 10.29 -30.79 10.86
N GLY A 178 11.59 -30.50 10.97
CA GLY A 178 12.60 -31.41 11.46
C GLY A 178 12.83 -31.28 12.97
N LYS A 179 13.74 -32.10 13.49
CA LYS A 179 14.14 -32.15 14.90
C LYS A 179 15.43 -31.37 15.20
N GLU A 180 16.14 -30.93 14.16
CA GLU A 180 17.38 -30.16 14.25
C GLU A 180 17.12 -28.71 13.86
N ASP A 181 17.88 -27.78 14.44
CA ASP A 181 17.80 -26.36 14.14
C ASP A 181 18.31 -26.08 12.72
N ILE A 182 17.61 -25.23 11.98
CA ILE A 182 17.95 -24.86 10.60
C ILE A 182 18.27 -23.37 10.52
N MET A 183 19.37 -23.00 9.86
CA MET A 183 19.74 -21.59 9.69
C MET A 183 19.45 -21.11 8.27
N ILE A 184 18.54 -20.15 8.17
CA ILE A 184 18.23 -19.50 6.89
C ILE A 184 19.02 -18.20 6.78
N LEU A 185 19.78 -18.06 5.70
CA LEU A 185 20.52 -16.85 5.35
C LEU A 185 19.82 -16.17 4.16
N PRO A 186 18.68 -15.49 4.35
CA PRO A 186 17.86 -15.03 3.23
C PRO A 186 18.63 -14.10 2.29
N TYR A 187 19.54 -13.26 2.82
CA TYR A 187 20.40 -12.37 2.03
C TYR A 187 21.72 -13.03 1.66
N ASN A 188 21.71 -14.00 0.75
CA ASN A 188 22.90 -14.65 0.25
C ASN A 188 22.89 -14.74 -1.29
N ALA A 189 24.07 -14.96 -1.89
CA ALA A 189 24.22 -15.00 -3.35
C ALA A 189 23.43 -16.11 -4.06
N LYS A 190 22.91 -17.11 -3.33
CA LYS A 190 22.09 -18.21 -3.86
C LYS A 190 20.58 -17.93 -3.75
N THR A 191 20.17 -16.95 -2.96
CA THR A 191 18.77 -16.53 -2.88
C THR A 191 18.50 -15.48 -3.96
N CYS A 192 17.59 -15.79 -4.88
CA CYS A 192 17.24 -14.89 -5.96
C CYS A 192 15.79 -15.08 -6.41
N LEU A 193 15.27 -14.05 -7.06
CA LEU A 193 14.00 -14.07 -7.76
C LEU A 193 14.29 -14.06 -9.27
N ILE A 194 13.53 -14.81 -10.04
CA ILE A 194 13.73 -15.00 -11.47
C ILE A 194 12.39 -14.76 -12.16
N ASP A 195 12.34 -13.93 -13.19
CA ASP A 195 11.11 -13.75 -13.99
C ASP A 195 11.02 -14.74 -15.16
N ASP A 196 9.90 -14.71 -15.86
CA ASP A 196 9.65 -15.54 -17.05
C ASP A 196 10.56 -15.20 -18.25
N SER A 197 11.28 -14.09 -18.20
CA SER A 197 12.31 -13.70 -19.16
C SER A 197 13.72 -14.12 -18.72
N ASN A 198 13.84 -14.91 -17.65
CA ASN A 198 15.10 -15.33 -17.00
C ASN A 198 15.96 -14.19 -16.44
N ASN A 199 15.40 -13.00 -16.22
CA ASN A 199 16.10 -11.96 -15.46
C ASN A 199 16.21 -12.41 -14.01
N THR A 200 17.40 -12.27 -13.43
CA THR A 200 17.69 -12.66 -12.05
C THR A 200 17.83 -11.43 -11.18
N PHE A 201 17.00 -11.33 -10.15
CA PHE A 201 16.99 -10.27 -9.16
C PHE A 201 17.65 -10.82 -7.87
N PRO A 202 18.82 -10.29 -7.47
CA PRO A 202 19.48 -10.71 -6.24
C PRO A 202 18.75 -10.15 -5.02
N THR A 203 18.91 -10.77 -3.86
CA THR A 203 18.42 -10.17 -2.61
C THR A 203 19.11 -8.86 -2.28
N VAL A 204 18.39 -7.93 -1.64
CA VAL A 204 18.93 -6.62 -1.24
C VAL A 204 18.47 -6.22 0.15
N GLU A 205 19.39 -5.69 0.94
CA GLU A 205 19.04 -5.04 2.19
C GLU A 205 18.52 -3.63 1.90
N LEU A 206 17.29 -3.34 2.32
CA LEU A 206 16.73 -1.99 2.24
C LEU A 206 16.98 -1.26 3.56
N PRO A 207 17.30 0.05 3.54
CA PRO A 207 17.58 0.84 4.75
C PRO A 207 16.39 1.02 5.69
N TYR A 208 15.22 0.46 5.33
CA TYR A 208 14.02 0.42 6.15
C TYR A 208 14.00 -0.90 6.93
N VAL A 209 14.73 -0.92 8.04
CA VAL A 209 14.80 -2.05 8.97
C VAL A 209 13.40 -2.37 9.49
N LEU A 210 12.81 -3.49 9.06
CA LEU A 210 11.58 -4.02 9.67
C LEU A 210 11.73 -5.41 10.31
N ASP A 211 12.90 -6.04 10.25
CA ASP A 211 13.28 -7.05 11.25
C ASP A 211 14.81 -7.29 11.25
N ALA A 212 15.49 -6.91 12.33
CA ALA A 212 16.94 -7.10 12.47
C ALA A 212 17.33 -8.59 12.59
N ASN A 213 16.39 -9.49 12.85
CA ASN A 213 16.66 -10.91 13.06
C ASN A 213 16.86 -11.69 11.76
N LEU A 214 16.22 -11.28 10.64
CA LEU A 214 16.45 -11.90 9.33
C LEU A 214 17.83 -11.57 8.74
N TYR A 215 18.44 -10.47 9.17
CA TYR A 215 19.74 -9.98 8.71
C TYR A 215 20.92 -10.87 9.11
N LYS A 216 20.89 -11.45 10.32
CA LYS A 216 22.02 -12.27 10.86
C LYS A 216 21.91 -13.76 10.53
N GLY A 217 20.92 -14.10 9.72
CA GLY A 217 20.41 -15.45 9.60
C GLY A 217 19.49 -15.81 10.76
N VAL A 218 18.37 -16.43 10.44
CA VAL A 218 17.42 -16.90 11.44
C VAL A 218 17.73 -18.36 11.71
N THR A 219 18.08 -18.67 12.96
CA THR A 219 18.01 -20.05 13.45
C THR A 219 16.56 -20.37 13.72
N LEU A 220 16.01 -21.29 12.95
CA LEU A 220 14.70 -21.88 13.14
C LEU A 220 14.87 -23.09 14.05
N GLU A 221 14.51 -22.95 15.31
CA GLU A 221 14.43 -24.08 16.23
C GLU A 221 13.46 -25.14 15.70
N SER A 222 13.64 -26.39 16.15
CA SER A 222 12.72 -27.50 15.86
C SER A 222 11.25 -27.11 16.05
N GLU A 223 10.38 -27.50 15.10
CA GLU A 223 8.93 -27.26 15.10
C GLU A 223 8.47 -25.80 15.08
N ASN A 224 9.40 -24.83 15.13
CA ASN A 224 9.07 -23.41 15.14
C ASN A 224 8.78 -22.85 13.74
N THR A 225 7.98 -21.78 13.73
CA THR A 225 7.62 -21.03 12.53
C THR A 225 8.10 -19.59 12.67
N VAL A 226 8.81 -19.09 11.66
CA VAL A 226 9.17 -17.68 11.55
C VAL A 226 8.58 -17.12 10.26
N ALA A 227 8.06 -15.90 10.35
CA ALA A 227 7.41 -15.20 9.27
C ALA A 227 8.12 -13.87 9.01
N GLY A 228 8.17 -13.43 7.76
CA GLY A 228 8.87 -12.20 7.40
C GLY A 228 8.81 -11.90 5.91
N PHE A 229 9.80 -11.15 5.43
CA PHE A 229 9.91 -10.76 4.03
C PHE A 229 11.35 -10.88 3.54
N ILE A 230 11.50 -11.18 2.24
CA ILE A 230 12.77 -11.09 1.53
C ILE A 230 12.61 -10.04 0.42
N ASN A 231 13.55 -9.10 0.35
CA ASN A 231 13.56 -8.07 -0.67
C ASN A 231 14.58 -8.43 -1.77
N PHE A 232 14.22 -8.14 -3.02
CA PHE A 232 15.03 -8.39 -4.21
C PHE A 232 15.23 -7.09 -4.98
N LEU A 233 16.45 -6.82 -5.44
CA LEU A 233 16.79 -5.60 -6.17
C LEU A 233 16.31 -5.70 -7.62
N GLY A 234 15.68 -4.63 -8.10
CA GLY A 234 15.10 -4.55 -9.43
C GLY A 234 13.61 -4.88 -9.43
N SER A 235 12.99 -4.71 -10.59
CA SER A 235 11.56 -4.93 -10.77
C SER A 235 11.34 -5.76 -12.04
N PRO A 236 10.49 -6.81 -11.98
CA PRO A 236 10.06 -7.53 -13.16
C PRO A 236 9.45 -6.58 -14.18
N ALA A 237 9.53 -6.94 -15.46
CA ALA A 237 8.81 -6.21 -16.50
C ALA A 237 7.30 -6.14 -16.15
N ARG A 238 6.64 -5.04 -16.51
CA ARG A 238 5.22 -4.83 -16.16
C ARG A 238 4.28 -5.92 -16.70
N ASP A 239 4.69 -6.61 -17.75
CA ASP A 239 4.00 -7.71 -18.42
C ASP A 239 4.49 -9.10 -17.99
N ALA A 240 5.45 -9.20 -17.07
CA ALA A 240 5.87 -10.46 -16.48
C ALA A 240 4.67 -11.17 -15.83
N LYS A 241 4.50 -12.45 -16.15
CA LYS A 241 3.34 -13.24 -15.72
C LYS A 241 3.67 -14.18 -14.57
N LYS A 242 4.95 -14.50 -14.41
CA LYS A 242 5.42 -15.48 -13.44
C LYS A 242 6.75 -15.07 -12.84
N LEU A 243 6.95 -15.52 -11.61
CA LEU A 243 8.21 -15.50 -10.91
C LEU A 243 8.56 -16.89 -10.41
N SER A 244 9.85 -17.18 -10.33
CA SER A 244 10.41 -18.29 -9.60
C SER A 244 11.36 -17.74 -8.54
N MET A 245 11.38 -18.34 -7.36
CA MET A 245 12.27 -17.93 -6.28
C MET A 245 13.17 -19.10 -5.89
N LYS A 246 14.46 -18.84 -5.79
CA LYS A 246 15.43 -19.75 -5.17
C LYS A 246 15.76 -19.22 -3.79
N ILE A 247 15.71 -20.09 -2.78
CA ILE A 247 16.10 -19.78 -1.41
C ILE A 247 17.26 -20.68 -1.05
N GLY A 248 18.44 -20.09 -0.87
CA GLY A 248 19.61 -20.81 -0.37
C GLY A 248 19.75 -20.67 1.15
N GLY A 249 20.27 -21.71 1.82
CA GLY A 249 20.58 -21.64 3.25
C GLY A 249 21.51 -22.76 3.70
N ASN A 250 21.69 -22.87 5.02
CA ASN A 250 22.45 -23.96 5.66
C ASN A 250 21.51 -24.79 6.55
N LEU A 251 21.47 -26.11 6.34
CA LEU A 251 20.66 -27.01 7.16
C LEU A 251 21.18 -27.08 8.60
N ASN A 252 22.48 -26.95 8.77
CA ASN A 252 23.12 -26.95 10.08
C ASN A 252 24.37 -26.03 10.00
N PRO A 253 24.45 -24.96 10.82
CA PRO A 253 25.59 -24.04 10.83
C PRO A 253 26.94 -24.72 11.14
N GLU A 254 26.93 -25.75 11.97
CA GLU A 254 28.12 -26.49 12.39
C GLU A 254 28.57 -27.47 11.29
N GLN A 255 27.62 -28.14 10.63
CA GLN A 255 27.92 -29.14 9.60
C GLN A 255 28.13 -28.53 8.20
N LYS A 256 27.86 -27.23 8.00
CA LYS A 256 27.98 -26.51 6.71
C LYS A 256 27.23 -27.18 5.55
N SER A 257 26.20 -27.96 5.87
CA SER A 257 25.33 -28.58 4.87
C SER A 257 24.47 -27.49 4.22
N VAL A 258 24.58 -27.31 2.91
CA VAL A 258 23.85 -26.29 2.14
C VAL A 258 22.57 -26.87 1.56
N PHE A 259 21.53 -26.05 1.45
CA PHE A 259 20.30 -26.42 0.74
C PHE A 259 19.86 -25.33 -0.24
N GLU A 260 19.02 -25.72 -1.20
CA GLU A 260 18.31 -24.83 -2.10
C GLU A 260 16.84 -25.25 -2.17
N ILE A 261 15.93 -24.32 -1.95
CA ILE A 261 14.49 -24.51 -2.14
C ILE A 261 14.07 -23.70 -3.36
N GLN A 262 13.38 -24.33 -4.30
CA GLN A 262 12.80 -23.67 -5.47
C GLN A 262 11.30 -23.52 -5.33
N VAL A 263 10.82 -22.28 -5.42
CA VAL A 263 9.41 -21.93 -5.52
C VAL A 263 9.13 -21.44 -6.93
N ASN A 264 8.75 -22.36 -7.83
CA ASN A 264 8.54 -22.04 -9.25
C ASN A 264 7.13 -21.48 -9.53
N ASP A 265 6.88 -20.92 -10.70
CA ASP A 265 5.54 -20.59 -11.21
C ASP A 265 4.64 -19.77 -10.25
N ILE A 266 5.21 -18.80 -9.53
CA ILE A 266 4.44 -17.82 -8.77
C ILE A 266 3.77 -16.87 -9.77
N LYS A 267 2.45 -16.94 -9.90
CA LYS A 267 1.71 -16.09 -10.83
C LYS A 267 1.70 -14.64 -10.34
N LEU A 268 1.92 -13.70 -11.25
CA LEU A 268 1.82 -12.26 -11.02
C LEU A 268 0.42 -11.74 -11.39
#